data_AF-A0A533XRU1-F1
#
_entry.id   AF-A0A533XRU1-F1
#
_cell.length_a   1.000
_cell.length_b   1.000
_cell.length_c   1.000
_cell.angle_alpha   90.00
_cell.angle_beta   90.00
_cell.angle_gamma   90.00
#
_symmetry.space_group_name_H-M   'P 1'
#
loop_
_entity.id
_entity.type
_entity.pdbx_description
1 polymer ?
#
loop_
_entity_poly.entity_id
_entity_poly.type
_entity_poly.pdbx_seq_one_letter_code
_entity_poly.pdbx_strand_id
1 'polypeptide(L)'
;MRWGGAIGIVLLLSANFAFSVNAEAPAITKHPLAQEHPITIDATVLKPPKVWSIPGVTEPLQSLTALTSNHVETLNLRPGRYMFTTTSISFSFTVDLEGKLDYAKMHDECVSGRGTSHLTLVCRFLMPQ
;
A
#
# COMPACT_ATOMS: atom_id res chain seq x y z
N MET A 1 -57.10 -20.89 67.21
CA MET A 1 -56.47 -19.58 66.95
C MET A 1 -54.96 -19.78 66.87
N ARG A 2 -54.41 -19.35 65.72
CA ARG A 2 -53.01 -19.12 65.30
C ARG A 2 -51.89 -20.17 65.57
N TRP A 3 -51.46 -20.73 64.44
CA TRP A 3 -50.24 -21.47 64.12
C TRP A 3 -49.02 -20.54 63.84
N GLY A 4 -47.81 -21.11 63.86
CA GLY A 4 -46.61 -20.68 63.11
C GLY A 4 -45.66 -19.76 63.88
N GLY A 5 -44.35 -19.99 64.00
CA GLY A 5 -43.41 -20.69 63.11
C GLY A 5 -42.37 -19.67 62.64
N ALA A 6 -41.13 -19.73 63.15
CA ALA A 6 -40.04 -18.88 62.70
C ALA A 6 -38.93 -19.76 62.10
N ILE A 7 -38.90 -19.80 60.76
CA ILE A 7 -37.91 -20.46 59.93
C ILE A 7 -36.75 -19.48 59.76
N GLY A 8 -35.56 -19.86 60.20
CA GLY A 8 -34.33 -19.13 59.91
C GLY A 8 -33.94 -19.30 58.44
N ILE A 9 -34.03 -18.22 57.66
CA ILE A 9 -33.52 -18.15 56.29
C ILE A 9 -32.08 -17.65 56.36
N VAL A 10 -31.14 -18.56 56.14
CA VAL A 10 -29.73 -18.22 55.86
C VAL A 10 -29.67 -17.70 54.43
N LEU A 11 -29.44 -16.40 54.27
CA LEU A 11 -29.16 -15.77 52.98
C LEU A 11 -27.77 -16.21 52.49
N LEU A 12 -27.73 -17.14 51.54
CA LEU A 12 -26.54 -17.45 50.76
C LEU A 12 -26.38 -16.38 49.67
N LEU A 13 -25.40 -15.49 49.84
CA LEU A 13 -24.92 -14.57 48.81
C LEU A 13 -24.12 -15.38 47.77
N SER A 14 -24.71 -15.68 46.61
CA SER A 14 -23.99 -16.23 45.47
C SER A 14 -23.28 -15.11 44.71
N ALA A 15 -21.94 -15.09 44.78
CA ALA A 15 -21.11 -14.24 43.94
C ALA A 15 -21.11 -14.77 42.51
N ASN A 16 -21.73 -14.04 41.58
CA ASN A 16 -21.64 -14.30 40.15
C ASN A 16 -20.23 -13.97 39.65
N PHE A 17 -19.37 -14.98 39.47
CA PHE A 17 -18.15 -14.85 38.67
C PHE A 17 -18.52 -14.87 37.19
N ALA A 18 -18.59 -13.68 36.59
CA ALA A 18 -18.67 -13.55 35.14
C ALA A 18 -17.28 -13.84 34.55
N PHE A 19 -17.11 -15.01 33.93
CA PHE A 19 -15.96 -15.29 33.06
C PHE A 19 -16.17 -14.55 31.74
N SER A 20 -15.47 -13.43 31.55
CA SER A 20 -15.33 -12.84 30.22
C SER A 20 -14.36 -13.71 29.41
N VAL A 21 -14.90 -14.54 28.52
CA VAL A 21 -14.13 -15.14 27.42
C VAL A 21 -13.79 -14.02 26.45
N ASN A 22 -12.54 -13.58 26.44
CA ASN A 22 -12.01 -12.75 25.38
C ASN A 22 -11.77 -13.66 24.17
N ALA A 23 -12.77 -13.77 23.29
CA ALA A 23 -12.59 -14.42 22.00
C ALA A 23 -11.80 -13.46 21.10
N GLU A 24 -10.47 -13.54 21.16
CA GLU A 24 -9.60 -12.90 20.19
C GLU A 24 -9.87 -13.56 18.83
N ALA A 25 -10.51 -12.85 17.90
CA ALA A 25 -10.74 -13.34 16.56
C ALA A 25 -9.39 -13.70 15.90
N PRO A 26 -9.28 -14.82 15.16
CA PRO A 26 -8.04 -15.17 14.49
C PRO A 26 -7.65 -14.05 13.53
N ALA A 27 -6.47 -13.46 13.74
CA ALA A 27 -5.90 -12.48 12.84
C ALA A 27 -5.79 -13.11 11.44
N ILE A 28 -6.61 -12.63 10.51
CA ILE A 28 -6.54 -13.05 9.11
C ILE A 28 -5.13 -12.67 8.62
N THR A 29 -4.27 -13.67 8.43
CA THR A 29 -2.94 -13.46 7.86
C THR A 29 -3.16 -13.00 6.43
N LYS A 30 -3.01 -11.70 6.15
CA LYS A 30 -3.12 -11.17 4.79
C LYS A 30 -2.13 -11.91 3.91
N HIS A 31 -2.59 -12.41 2.76
CA HIS A 31 -1.72 -13.09 1.80
C HIS A 31 -0.58 -12.12 1.42
N PRO A 32 0.72 -12.51 1.49
CA PRO A 32 1.82 -11.58 1.30
C PRO A 32 1.75 -10.81 -0.04
N LEU A 33 1.33 -11.48 -1.12
CA LEU A 33 1.10 -10.84 -2.43
C LEU A 33 -0.08 -9.86 -2.50
N ALA A 34 -0.95 -9.86 -1.49
CA ALA A 34 -2.08 -8.93 -1.41
C ALA A 34 -1.75 -7.69 -0.56
N GLN A 35 -0.60 -7.67 0.12
CA GLN A 35 -0.15 -6.49 0.86
C GLN A 35 0.23 -5.39 -0.13
N GLU A 36 -0.26 -4.18 0.11
CA GLU A 36 0.12 -3.00 -0.66
C GLU A 36 1.28 -2.29 0.03
N HIS A 37 2.17 -1.72 -0.77
CA HIS A 37 3.32 -0.93 -0.35
C HIS A 37 3.21 0.46 -0.94
N PRO A 38 3.45 1.52 -0.16
CA PRO A 38 3.52 2.87 -0.69
C PRO A 38 4.80 3.02 -1.50
N ILE A 39 4.64 3.23 -2.81
CA ILE A 39 5.73 3.45 -3.76
C ILE A 39 5.65 4.89 -4.25
N THR A 40 6.69 5.67 -3.98
CA THR A 40 6.80 7.06 -4.43
C THR A 40 7.41 7.11 -5.82
N ILE A 41 6.74 7.76 -6.76
CA ILE A 41 7.17 7.99 -8.14
C ILE A 41 7.53 9.46 -8.30
N ASP A 42 8.80 9.75 -8.54
CA ASP A 42 9.30 11.10 -8.85
C ASP A 42 9.74 11.16 -10.31
N ALA A 43 8.90 11.77 -11.14
CA ALA A 43 9.17 12.04 -12.56
C ALA A 43 9.42 13.53 -12.84
N THR A 44 9.69 14.34 -11.81
CA THR A 44 9.74 15.81 -11.93
C THR A 44 10.87 16.34 -12.81
N VAL A 45 11.90 15.52 -13.05
CA VAL A 45 13.01 15.79 -13.97
C VAL A 45 12.54 15.91 -15.43
N LEU A 46 11.41 15.30 -15.79
CA LEU A 46 10.89 15.33 -17.15
C LEU A 46 10.43 16.76 -17.49
N LYS A 47 11.15 17.41 -18.42
CA LYS A 47 10.81 18.74 -18.94
C LYS A 47 10.61 18.67 -20.47
N PRO A 48 9.60 19.36 -21.04
CA PRO A 48 8.41 19.86 -20.33
C PRO A 48 7.65 18.72 -19.62
N PRO A 49 6.75 19.02 -18.64
CA PRO A 49 6.00 17.98 -17.95
C PRO A 49 5.26 17.06 -18.92
N LYS A 50 5.35 15.75 -18.69
CA LYS A 50 4.72 14.72 -19.51
C LYS A 50 3.60 14.05 -18.73
N VAL A 51 2.56 13.68 -19.45
CA VAL A 51 1.57 12.72 -18.94
C VAL A 51 2.25 11.36 -18.80
N TRP A 52 1.98 10.67 -17.70
CA TRP A 52 2.51 9.34 -17.43
C TRP A 52 1.44 8.42 -16.85
N SER A 53 1.69 7.12 -16.92
CA SER A 53 0.77 6.09 -16.45
C SER A 53 1.52 4.83 -15.99
N ILE A 54 0.95 4.11 -15.03
CA ILE A 54 1.23 2.71 -14.74
C ILE A 54 -0.04 1.92 -15.09
N PRO A 55 -0.09 1.22 -16.24
CA PRO A 55 -1.29 0.53 -16.69
C PRO A 55 -1.86 -0.43 -15.66
N GLY A 56 -3.17 -0.35 -15.42
CA GLY A 56 -3.87 -1.15 -14.41
C GLY A 56 -3.78 -0.60 -12.97
N VAL A 57 -3.03 0.48 -12.75
CA VAL A 57 -2.94 1.19 -11.47
C VAL A 57 -3.46 2.62 -11.60
N THR A 58 -2.97 3.36 -12.59
CA THR A 58 -3.35 4.75 -12.84
C THR A 58 -4.17 4.86 -14.12
N GLU A 59 -4.79 6.02 -14.31
CA GLU A 59 -5.48 6.36 -15.56
C GLU A 59 -4.56 6.23 -16.78
N PRO A 60 -5.09 5.85 -17.95
CA PRO A 60 -4.32 5.74 -19.19
C PRO A 60 -3.85 7.11 -19.68
N LEU A 61 -2.79 7.14 -20.49
CA LEU A 61 -2.17 8.38 -20.99
C LEU A 61 -3.12 9.34 -21.72
N GLN A 62 -4.23 8.83 -22.27
CA GLN A 62 -5.22 9.61 -23.02
C GLN A 62 -6.32 10.19 -22.13
N SER A 63 -6.36 9.83 -20.85
CA SER A 63 -7.37 10.29 -19.91
C SER A 63 -7.17 11.78 -19.59
N LEU A 64 -8.28 12.51 -19.47
CA LEU A 64 -8.26 13.93 -19.06
C LEU A 64 -7.75 14.10 -17.62
N THR A 65 -7.82 13.05 -16.82
CA THR A 65 -7.36 13.02 -15.42
C THR A 65 -6.06 12.22 -15.26
N ALA A 66 -5.33 11.98 -16.35
CA ALA A 66 -4.04 11.31 -16.29
C ALA A 66 -3.02 12.13 -15.48
N LEU A 67 -2.16 11.42 -14.76
CA LEU A 67 -1.15 12.05 -13.92
C LEU A 67 -0.09 12.74 -14.78
N THR A 68 0.45 13.83 -14.25
CA THR A 68 1.45 14.66 -14.93
C THR A 68 2.73 14.72 -14.12
N SER A 69 3.87 14.79 -14.80
CA SER A 69 5.19 14.72 -14.15
C SER A 69 5.64 16.06 -13.53
N ASN A 70 4.71 16.91 -13.12
CA ASN A 70 4.98 18.19 -12.45
C ASN A 70 4.97 18.09 -10.92
N HIS A 71 4.60 16.93 -10.38
CA HIS A 71 4.62 16.63 -8.95
C HIS A 71 5.05 15.18 -8.71
N VAL A 72 5.41 14.88 -7.46
CA VAL A 72 5.75 13.55 -6.97
C VAL A 72 4.46 12.86 -6.55
N GLU A 73 4.28 11.60 -6.93
CA GLU A 73 3.10 10.82 -6.60
C GLU A 73 3.44 9.61 -5.74
N THR A 74 2.53 9.21 -4.85
CA THR A 74 2.70 7.98 -4.06
C THR A 74 1.53 7.04 -4.32
N LEU A 75 1.84 5.84 -4.81
CA LEU A 75 0.87 4.82 -5.20
C LEU A 75 0.98 3.61 -4.28
N ASN A 76 -0.15 3.02 -3.91
CA ASN A 76 -0.19 1.77 -3.17
C ASN A 76 -0.11 0.60 -4.16
N LEU A 77 1.05 -0.05 -4.25
CA LEU A 77 1.32 -1.14 -5.19
C LEU A 77 1.46 -2.47 -4.46
N ARG A 78 0.89 -3.53 -5.03
CA ARG A 78 1.12 -4.91 -4.55
C ARG A 78 2.45 -5.44 -5.10
N PRO A 79 3.05 -6.46 -4.49
CA PRO A 79 4.18 -7.16 -5.07
C PRO A 79 3.83 -7.66 -6.49
N GLY A 80 4.67 -7.33 -7.46
CA GLY A 80 4.35 -7.59 -8.86
C GLY A 80 5.19 -6.80 -9.85
N ARG A 81 4.95 -7.06 -11.14
CA ARG A 81 5.62 -6.36 -12.25
C ARG A 81 4.73 -5.24 -12.76
N TYR A 82 5.33 -4.08 -12.94
CA TYR A 82 4.71 -2.86 -13.42
C TYR A 82 5.50 -2.26 -14.59
N MET A 83 4.87 -1.32 -15.27
CA MET A 83 5.51 -0.54 -16.32
C MET A 83 5.18 0.93 -16.09
N PHE A 84 6.21 1.74 -15.96
CA PHE A 84 6.06 3.18 -16.06
C PHE A 84 6.05 3.55 -17.55
N THR A 85 5.07 4.33 -17.98
CA THR A 85 4.97 4.76 -19.38
C THR A 85 4.64 6.25 -19.48
N THR A 86 5.25 6.89 -20.46
CA THR A 86 4.92 8.23 -20.97
C THR A 86 4.78 8.11 -22.49
N THR A 87 4.57 9.22 -23.20
CA THR A 87 4.59 9.22 -24.68
C THR A 87 5.95 8.89 -25.29
N SER A 88 7.07 9.06 -24.55
CA SER A 88 8.44 8.95 -25.09
C SER A 88 9.36 8.00 -24.33
N ILE A 89 8.98 7.59 -23.12
CA ILE A 89 9.81 6.79 -22.22
C ILE A 89 8.90 5.73 -21.62
N SER A 90 9.32 4.48 -21.69
CA SER A 90 8.69 3.38 -20.98
C SER A 90 9.73 2.41 -20.46
N PHE A 91 9.50 1.88 -19.27
CA PHE A 91 10.36 0.83 -18.70
C PHE A 91 9.59 0.02 -17.68
N SER A 92 9.97 -1.25 -17.53
CA SER A 92 9.41 -2.14 -16.52
C SER A 92 10.19 -2.06 -15.20
N PHE A 93 9.46 -2.17 -14.10
CA PHE A 93 10.00 -2.34 -12.76
C PHE A 93 9.17 -3.37 -11.99
N THR A 94 9.71 -3.87 -10.89
CA THR A 94 9.07 -4.85 -10.02
C THR A 94 9.02 -4.29 -8.61
N VAL A 95 7.94 -4.56 -7.88
CA VAL A 95 7.81 -4.35 -6.44
C VAL A 95 7.90 -5.73 -5.79
N ASP A 96 8.84 -5.94 -4.87
CA ASP A 96 8.97 -7.20 -4.15
C ASP A 96 8.01 -7.28 -2.93
N LEU A 97 8.10 -8.37 -2.17
CA LEU A 97 7.26 -8.62 -0.98
C LEU A 97 7.52 -7.62 0.17
N GLU A 98 8.63 -6.89 0.14
CA GLU A 98 8.98 -5.87 1.13
C GLU A 98 8.63 -4.46 0.65
N GLY A 99 8.16 -4.30 -0.58
CA GLY A 99 7.89 -3.00 -1.20
C GLY A 99 9.13 -2.33 -1.78
N LYS A 100 10.18 -3.10 -2.08
CA LYS A 100 11.39 -2.59 -2.71
C LYS A 100 11.33 -2.76 -4.21
N LEU A 101 11.92 -1.80 -4.90
CA LEU A 101 11.92 -1.73 -6.35
C LEU A 101 13.11 -2.47 -6.96
N ASP A 102 12.88 -3.18 -8.05
CA ASP A 102 13.93 -3.65 -8.95
C ASP A 102 13.58 -3.44 -10.42
N TYR A 103 14.59 -3.23 -11.25
CA TYR A 103 14.49 -2.98 -12.68
C TYR A 103 15.81 -3.31 -13.38
N ALA A 104 15.78 -3.51 -14.69
CA ALA A 104 16.96 -3.87 -15.45
C ALA A 104 18.08 -2.80 -15.33
N LYS A 105 19.34 -3.24 -15.17
CA LYS A 105 20.51 -2.35 -15.08
C LYS A 105 20.67 -1.40 -16.26
N MET A 106 20.14 -1.78 -17.42
CA MET A 106 20.11 -0.93 -18.61
C MET A 106 19.35 0.39 -18.38
N HIS A 107 18.45 0.45 -17.39
CA HIS A 107 17.70 1.67 -17.05
C HIS A 107 18.41 2.56 -16.02
N ASP A 108 19.60 2.19 -15.50
CA ASP A 108 20.30 2.97 -14.45
C ASP A 108 20.75 4.36 -14.94
N GLU A 109 20.77 4.59 -16.26
CA GLU A 109 20.99 5.91 -16.86
C GLU A 109 19.79 6.86 -16.73
N CYS A 110 18.60 6.31 -16.45
CA CYS A 110 17.33 7.04 -16.44
C CYS A 110 16.50 6.83 -15.18
N VAL A 111 16.74 5.79 -14.40
CA VAL A 111 15.94 5.41 -13.24
C VAL A 111 16.87 5.14 -12.07
N SER A 112 16.50 5.66 -10.90
CA SER A 112 17.20 5.47 -9.63
C SER A 112 16.24 4.94 -8.55
N GLY A 113 16.80 4.46 -7.44
CA GLY A 113 16.07 3.98 -6.27
C GLY A 113 15.81 2.47 -6.22
N ARG A 114 16.60 1.67 -6.93
CA ARG A 114 16.61 0.20 -6.78
C ARG A 114 16.86 -0.17 -5.31
N GLY A 115 16.11 -1.15 -4.81
CA GLY A 115 16.17 -1.60 -3.41
C GLY A 115 15.45 -0.68 -2.42
N THR A 116 14.75 0.36 -2.91
CA THR A 116 13.97 1.31 -2.09
C THR A 116 12.51 1.32 -2.53
N SER A 117 11.66 2.06 -1.82
CA SER A 117 10.27 2.35 -2.21
C SER A 117 10.12 3.63 -3.05
N HIS A 118 11.24 4.22 -3.49
CA HIS A 118 11.26 5.46 -4.28
C HIS A 118 11.76 5.17 -5.69
N LEU A 119 10.91 5.40 -6.68
CA LEU A 119 11.26 5.34 -8.10
C LEU A 119 11.50 6.78 -8.57
N THR A 120 12.75 7.12 -8.83
CA THR A 120 13.12 8.49 -9.27
C THR A 120 13.67 8.44 -10.68
N LEU A 121 13.09 9.23 -11.58
CA LEU A 121 13.65 9.43 -12.91
C LEU A 121 14.83 10.41 -12.80
N VAL A 122 15.98 10.02 -13.38
CA VAL A 122 17.24 10.77 -13.36
C VAL A 122 17.86 10.90 -14.76
N CYS A 123 17.03 10.73 -15.80
CA CYS A 123 17.42 10.64 -17.21
C CYS A 123 18.41 11.73 -17.61
N ARG A 124 19.68 11.34 -17.80
CA ARG A 124 20.76 12.27 -18.16
C ARG A 124 20.72 12.72 -19.63
N PHE A 125 19.89 12.08 -20.46
CA PHE A 125 19.79 12.35 -21.90
C PHE A 125 18.45 12.96 -22.34
N LEU A 126 17.62 13.41 -21.41
CA LEU A 126 16.46 14.21 -21.76
C LEU A 126 16.89 15.67 -21.91
N MET A 127 17.41 15.99 -23.11
CA MET A 127 17.26 17.23 -23.90
C MET A 127 18.57 17.85 -24.43
N PRO A 128 18.68 18.13 -25.76
CA PRO A 128 19.14 19.43 -26.23
C PRO A 128 18.04 20.47 -25.94
N GLN A 129 18.48 21.64 -25.47
CA GLN A 129 17.66 22.83 -25.22
C GLN A 129 17.01 23.37 -26.50
#